data_AF-A0A7C5NMP0-F1
#
_entry.id   AF-A0A7C5NMP0-F1
#
_cell.length_a   1.000
_cell.length_b   1.000
_cell.length_c   1.000
_cell.angle_alpha   90.00
_cell.angle_beta   90.00
_cell.angle_gamma   90.00
#
_symmetry.space_group_name_H-M   'P 1'
#
loop_
_entity.id
_entity.type
_entity.pdbx_description
1 polymer ?
#
loop_
_entity_poly.entity_id
_entity_poly.type
_entity_poly.pdbx_seq_one_letter_code
_entity_poly.pdbx_strand_id
1 'polypeptide(L)' 'MIWNPGELPDELTIEDLKDKHASYPRNPIIADVFFKAGLIETWGRGTLKIIEECKKAGLPEPNFKIKSG' A
#
# COMPACT_ATOMS: atom_id res chain seq x y z
N MET A 1 9.62 12.01 2.13
CA MET A 1 8.37 11.68 2.85
C MET A 1 7.27 11.58 1.81
N ILE A 2 6.50 10.49 1.79
CA ILE A 2 5.33 10.33 0.92
C ILE A 2 4.10 10.45 1.83
N TRP A 3 3.10 11.20 1.40
CA TRP A 3 1.87 11.42 2.15
C TRP A 3 0.69 11.41 1.17
N ASN A 4 -0.40 10.74 1.56
CA ASN A 4 -1.66 10.72 0.83
C ASN A 4 -2.76 11.30 1.72
N PRO A 5 -3.65 12.15 1.16
CA PRO A 5 -4.85 12.58 1.88
C PRO A 5 -5.80 11.40 2.08
N GLY A 6 -6.55 11.43 3.19
CA GLY A 6 -7.53 10.42 3.56
C GLY A 6 -7.04 9.44 4.62
N GLU A 7 -7.92 8.50 4.95
CA GLU A 7 -7.74 7.55 6.04
C GLU A 7 -7.56 6.14 5.51
N LEU A 8 -6.89 5.31 6.31
CA LEU A 8 -6.79 3.88 6.07
C LEU A 8 -8.21 3.27 6.03
N PRO A 9 -8.50 2.29 5.15
CA PRO A 9 -9.76 1.55 5.19
C PRO A 9 -10.01 0.96 6.58
N ASP A 10 -11.28 0.93 7.02
CA ASP A 10 -11.66 0.47 8.36
C ASP A 10 -11.29 -1.01 8.59
N GLU A 11 -11.14 -1.76 7.50
CA GLU A 11 -10.75 -3.17 7.49
C GLU A 11 -9.24 -3.39 7.67
N LEU A 12 -8.42 -2.34 7.73
CA LEU A 12 -6.97 -2.43 7.83
C LEU A 12 -6.42 -1.63 9.01
N THR A 13 -5.42 -2.20 9.67
CA THR A 13 -4.55 -1.54 10.64
C THR A 13 -3.20 -1.18 10.00
N ILE A 14 -2.39 -0.38 10.69
CA ILE A 14 -1.04 -0.03 10.20
C ILE A 14 -0.16 -1.28 10.15
N GLU A 15 -0.35 -2.19 11.11
CA GLU A 15 0.36 -3.45 11.24
C GLU A 15 0.08 -4.36 10.05
N ASP A 16 -1.18 -4.42 9.58
CA ASP A 16 -1.58 -5.23 8.44
C ASP A 16 -0.82 -4.86 7.16
N LEU A 17 -0.39 -3.61 7.00
CA LEU A 17 0.39 -3.16 5.82
C LEU A 17 1.75 -3.83 5.70
N LYS A 18 2.24 -4.47 6.77
CA LYS A 18 3.49 -5.24 6.80
C LYS A 18 3.29 -6.74 6.56
N ASP A 19 2.05 -7.20 6.51
CA ASP A 19 1.68 -8.60 6.25
C ASP A 19 0.83 -8.75 5.00
N LYS A 20 0.49 -9.98 4.63
CA LYS A 20 -0.39 -10.23 3.49
C LYS A 20 -1.81 -9.79 3.82
N HIS A 21 -2.32 -8.80 3.09
CA HIS A 21 -3.66 -8.25 3.31
C HIS A 21 -4.46 -8.12 2.00
N ALA A 22 -5.78 -7.99 2.12
CA ALA A 22 -6.64 -7.67 0.97
C ALA A 22 -6.48 -6.20 0.55
N SER A 23 -6.84 -5.89 -0.70
CA SER A 23 -6.86 -4.50 -1.18
C SER A 23 -8.28 -3.97 -1.14
N TYR A 24 -8.46 -2.79 -0.53
CA TYR A 24 -9.73 -2.10 -0.42
C TYR A 24 -9.66 -0.76 -1.18
N PRO A 25 -9.83 -0.76 -2.51
CA PRO A 25 -9.74 0.46 -3.30
C PRO A 25 -10.92 1.39 -3.02
N ARG A 26 -10.64 2.61 -2.55
CA ARG A 26 -11.68 3.65 -2.33
C ARG A 26 -12.39 4.05 -3.62
N ASN A 27 -11.70 4.03 -4.76
CA ASN A 27 -12.28 4.24 -6.08
C ASN A 27 -12.01 3.01 -6.97
N PRO A 28 -12.97 2.07 -7.06
CA PRO A 28 -12.81 0.85 -7.83
C PRO A 28 -12.60 1.10 -9.33
N ILE A 29 -13.18 2.17 -9.90
CA ILE A 29 -13.06 2.49 -11.32
C ILE A 29 -11.62 2.90 -11.64
N ILE A 30 -11.03 3.78 -10.83
CA ILE A 30 -9.64 4.19 -11.00
C ILE A 30 -8.72 2.98 -10.84
N ALA A 31 -8.93 2.17 -9.78
CA ALA A 31 -8.14 0.97 -9.55
C ALA A 31 -8.19 -0.01 -10.74
N ASP A 32 -9.38 -0.25 -11.30
CA ASP A 32 -9.58 -1.11 -12.48
C ASP A 32 -8.86 -0.57 -13.72
N VAL A 33 -8.89 0.74 -13.95
CA VAL A 33 -8.14 1.38 -15.06
C VAL A 33 -6.63 1.13 -14.90
N PHE A 34 -6.06 1.33 -13.71
CA PHE A 34 -4.63 1.07 -13.46
C PHE A 34 -4.26 -0.41 -13.57
N PHE A 35 -5.16 -1.30 -13.16
CA PHE A 35 -4.99 -2.75 -13.32
C PHE A 35 -4.96 -3.14 -14.80
N LYS A 36 -5.94 -2.68 -15.59
CA LYS A 36 -6.01 -2.92 -17.04
C LYS A 36 -4.83 -2.30 -17.80
N ALA A 37 -4.29 -1.19 -17.31
CA ALA A 37 -3.09 -0.57 -17.84
C ALA A 37 -1.79 -1.33 -17.49
N GLY A 38 -1.85 -2.39 -16.68
CA GLY A 38 -0.68 -3.17 -16.25
C GLY A 38 0.18 -2.49 -15.19
N LEU A 39 -0.28 -1.39 -14.60
CA LEU A 39 0.43 -0.64 -13.56
C LEU A 39 0.21 -1.22 -12.16
N ILE A 40 -0.84 -2.04 -11.99
CA ILE A 40 -1.09 -2.84 -10.79
C ILE A 40 -0.97 -4.31 -11.18
N GLU A 41 0.14 -4.94 -10.82
CA GLU A 41 0.39 -6.36 -11.13
C GLU A 41 -0.48 -7.29 -10.28
N THR A 42 -0.71 -6.96 -9.00
CA THR A 42 -1.53 -7.76 -8.08
C THR A 42 -1.99 -6.94 -6.88
N TRP A 43 -3.22 -7.20 -6.44
CA TRP A 43 -3.84 -6.59 -5.28
C TRP A 43 -3.17 -7.00 -3.96
N GLY A 44 -3.03 -6.06 -3.01
CA GLY A 44 -2.67 -6.37 -1.62
C GLY A 44 -1.23 -6.78 -1.38
N ARG A 45 -0.32 -6.55 -2.36
CA ARG A 45 1.12 -6.89 -2.22
C ARG A 45 2.07 -5.70 -2.39
N GLY A 46 1.53 -4.52 -2.70
CA GLY A 46 2.35 -3.34 -3.01
C GLY A 46 3.25 -2.91 -1.86
N THR A 47 2.71 -2.83 -0.64
CA THR A 47 3.45 -2.47 0.58
C THR A 47 4.54 -3.48 0.92
N LEU A 48 4.25 -4.77 0.79
CA LEU A 48 5.23 -5.85 0.99
C LEU A 48 6.37 -5.78 -0.02
N LYS A 49 6.07 -5.51 -1.30
CA LYS A 49 7.08 -5.33 -2.35
C LYS A 49 7.99 -4.15 -2.01
N ILE A 50 7.45 -3.03 -1.52
CA ILE A 50 8.26 -1.89 -1.07
C ILE A 50 9.20 -2.30 0.07
N ILE A 51 8.69 -3.01 1.10
CA ILE A 51 9.51 -3.49 2.23
C ILE A 51 10.63 -4.41 1.73
N GLU A 52 10.31 -5.36 0.85
CA GLU A 52 11.26 -6.32 0.29
C GLU A 52 12.37 -5.62 -0.49
N GLU A 53 12.03 -4.65 -1.35
CA GLU A 53 13.01 -3.90 -2.13
C GLU A 53 13.90 -3.02 -1.25
N CYS A 54 13.36 -2.40 -0.19
CA CYS A 54 14.17 -1.70 0.82
C CYS A 54 15.18 -2.66 1.47
N LYS A 55 14.75 -3.86 1.87
CA LYS A 55 15.63 -4.87 2.46
C LYS A 55 16.72 -5.32 1.50
N LYS A 56 16.38 -5.61 0.25
CA LYS A 56 17.34 -6.00 -0.80
C LYS A 56 18.40 -4.93 -1.03
N ALA A 57 18.02 -3.66 -0.93
CA ALA A 57 18.93 -2.52 -1.05
C ALA A 57 19.75 -2.24 0.23
N GLY A 58 19.58 -2.99 1.32
CA GLY A 58 20.23 -2.73 2.60
C GLY A 58 19.72 -1.48 3.32
N LEU A 59 18.51 -1.02 2.97
CA LEU A 59 17.86 0.15 3.55
C LEU A 59 16.95 -0.24 4.73
N PRO A 60 16.69 0.69 5.68
CA PRO A 60 15.70 0.44 6.72
C PRO A 60 14.31 0.20 6.14
N GLU A 61 13.49 -0.58 6.85
CA GLU A 61 12.09 -0.78 6.48
C GLU A 61 11.32 0.55 6.49
N PRO A 62 10.34 0.73 5.58
CA PRO A 62 9.48 1.90 5.59
C PRO A 62 8.64 1.98 6.87
N ASN A 63 8.45 3.19 7.38
CA ASN A 63 7.61 3.47 8.55
C ASN A 63 6.26 4.04 8.11
N PHE A 64 5.20 3.28 8.33
CA PHE A 64 3.83 3.69 8.04
C PHE A 64 3.22 4.38 9.26
N LYS A 65 2.61 5.55 9.05
CA LYS A 65 1.94 6.32 10.11
C LYS A 65 0.69 6.97 9.56
N ILE A 66 -0.40 6.90 10.32
CA ILE A 66 -1.56 7.76 10.11
C ILE A 66 -1.25 9.08 10.81
N LYS A 67 -1.43 10.19 10.10
CA LYS A 67 -1.43 11.52 10.69
C LYS A 67 -2.82 12.10 10.49
N SER A 68 -3.55 12.30 11.58
CA SER A 68 -4.76 13.11 11.57
C SER A 68 -4.36 14.54 11.23
N GLY A 69 -5.01 15.11 10.22
CA GLY A 69 -4.92 16.51 9.83
C GLY A 69 -6.29 17.14 9.88
#